data_AF-A0A2N9YE05-F1
#
_entry.id   AF-A0A2N9YE05-F1
#
_cell.length_a   1.000
_cell.length_b   1.000
_cell.length_c   1.000
_cell.angle_alpha   90.00
_cell.angle_beta   90.00
_cell.angle_gamma   90.00
#
_symmetry.space_group_name_H-M   'P 1'
#
loop_
_entity.id
_entity.type
_entity.pdbx_description
1 polymer ?
#
loop_
_entity_poly.entity_id
_entity_poly.type
_entity_poly.pdbx_seq_one_letter_code
_entity_poly.pdbx_strand_id
1 'polypeptide(L)'
;MLYDPVGSYGQNGIKGENDITYDQDATLSNTIDFYAIDSKVTLIIFPTTKEDEQTIATNMEERGGQIGGYCAYAVSSVVDGIGLFKNLGVHRLPGNLNKALTASQRNIKR
;
A
#
# COMPACT_ATOMS: atom_id res chain seq x y z
N MET A 1 -3.03 -9.75 -4.48
CA MET A 1 -1.93 -8.88 -4.92
C MET A 1 -1.53 -7.97 -3.77
N LEU A 2 -0.24 -7.76 -3.54
CA LEU A 2 0.28 -6.89 -2.49
C LEU A 2 1.46 -6.09 -3.03
N TYR A 3 1.47 -4.80 -2.74
CA TYR A 3 2.46 -3.85 -3.26
C TYR A 3 3.33 -3.33 -2.12
N ASP A 4 4.62 -3.65 -2.19
CA ASP A 4 5.64 -3.12 -1.30
C ASP A 4 6.65 -2.35 -2.16
N PRO A 5 6.47 -1.05 -2.38
CA PRO A 5 7.21 -0.32 -3.41
C PRO A 5 8.72 -0.23 -3.18
N VAL A 6 9.27 -0.60 -2.01
CA VAL A 6 10.72 -0.64 -1.80
C VAL A 6 11.25 -2.08 -1.84
N GLY A 7 10.35 -3.04 -2.05
CA GLY A 7 10.62 -4.46 -2.20
C GLY A 7 11.38 -5.05 -1.02
N SER A 8 11.10 -4.56 0.20
CA SER A 8 11.77 -5.02 1.42
C SER A 8 11.20 -6.37 1.83
N TYR A 9 9.87 -6.50 1.78
CA TYR A 9 9.17 -7.77 1.80
C TYR A 9 9.30 -8.44 0.43
N GLY A 10 9.81 -9.68 0.41
CA GLY A 10 10.06 -10.43 -0.83
C GLY A 10 11.53 -10.53 -1.26
N GLN A 11 12.51 -10.00 -0.51
CA GLN A 11 13.94 -10.16 -0.83
C GLN A 11 14.44 -11.62 -0.78
N ASN A 12 13.71 -12.53 -0.11
CA ASN A 12 14.01 -13.97 -0.03
C ASN A 12 12.94 -14.86 -0.71
N GLY A 13 12.05 -14.27 -1.53
CA GLY A 13 10.97 -14.99 -2.24
C GLY A 13 10.93 -14.64 -3.73
N ILE A 14 9.98 -15.22 -4.47
CA ILE A 14 9.71 -14.86 -5.86
C ILE A 14 9.04 -13.48 -5.84
N LYS A 15 9.83 -12.41 -6.01
CA LYS A 15 9.28 -11.09 -6.37
C LYS A 15 8.44 -11.26 -7.63
N GLY A 16 7.22 -10.75 -7.64
CA GLY A 16 6.59 -10.40 -8.91
C GLY A 16 7.34 -9.22 -9.55
N GLU A 17 6.97 -8.87 -10.78
CA GLU A 17 7.53 -7.67 -11.40
C GLU A 17 7.20 -6.42 -10.56
N ASN A 18 8.05 -5.40 -10.60
CA ASN A 18 7.73 -4.07 -10.05
C ASN A 18 7.51 -3.97 -8.52
N ASP A 19 8.09 -4.87 -7.73
CA ASP A 19 7.90 -4.94 -6.27
C ASP A 19 6.42 -5.21 -5.86
N ILE A 20 5.69 -5.87 -6.76
CA ILE A 20 4.36 -6.42 -6.53
C ILE A 20 4.49 -7.91 -6.26
N THR A 21 3.68 -8.43 -5.34
CA THR A 21 3.52 -9.88 -5.10
C THR A 21 2.11 -10.31 -5.49
N TYR A 22 1.99 -11.49 -6.07
CA TYR A 22 0.74 -12.00 -6.65
C TYR A 22 0.25 -13.26 -5.94
N ASP A 23 -1.03 -13.56 -6.15
CA ASP A 23 -1.67 -14.81 -5.75
C ASP A 23 -1.35 -15.27 -4.32
N GLN A 24 -0.91 -16.53 -4.18
CA GLN A 24 -0.60 -17.18 -2.92
C GLN A 24 0.57 -16.55 -2.15
N ASP A 25 1.45 -15.83 -2.86
CA ASP A 25 2.61 -15.16 -2.26
C ASP A 25 2.24 -13.77 -1.70
N ALA A 26 1.11 -13.20 -2.13
CA ALA A 26 0.54 -11.94 -1.65
C ALA A 26 -0.21 -12.10 -0.31
N THR A 27 0.45 -12.69 0.69
CA THR A 27 -0.15 -13.03 1.98
C THR A 27 0.06 -11.92 3.01
N LEU A 28 -1.03 -11.33 3.51
CA LEU A 28 -1.00 -10.26 4.51
C LEU A 28 -0.29 -10.66 5.82
N SER A 29 -0.53 -11.88 6.32
CA SER A 29 0.09 -12.34 7.58
C SER A 29 1.61 -12.35 7.47
N ASN A 30 2.13 -12.90 6.38
CA ASN A 30 3.58 -13.00 6.15
C ASN A 30 4.22 -11.61 6.02
N THR A 31 3.53 -10.65 5.38
CA THR A 31 4.00 -9.25 5.32
C THR A 31 4.02 -8.59 6.68
N ILE A 32 2.98 -8.78 7.49
CA ILE A 32 2.94 -8.26 8.87
C ILE A 32 4.08 -8.87 9.68
N ASP A 33 4.26 -10.19 9.63
CA ASP A 33 5.28 -10.90 10.38
C ASP A 33 6.69 -10.41 10.03
N PHE A 34 6.97 -10.20 8.73
CA PHE A 34 8.24 -9.65 8.27
C PHE A 34 8.54 -8.27 8.87
N TYR A 35 7.58 -7.34 8.81
CA TYR A 35 7.78 -5.98 9.32
C TYR A 35 7.71 -5.90 10.86
N ALA A 36 6.99 -6.82 11.50
CA ALA A 36 6.84 -6.85 12.96
C ALA A 36 8.12 -7.26 13.71
N ILE A 37 9.13 -7.79 13.02
CA ILE A 37 10.44 -8.14 13.61
C ILE A 37 11.07 -6.92 14.28
N ASP A 38 11.13 -5.78 13.58
CA ASP A 38 11.83 -4.57 14.03
C ASP A 38 10.94 -3.32 14.08
N SER A 39 9.66 -3.43 13.73
CA SER A 39 8.75 -2.29 13.66
C SER A 39 7.39 -2.57 14.29
N LYS A 40 6.75 -1.50 14.78
CA LYS A 40 5.33 -1.56 15.16
C LYS A 40 4.47 -1.44 13.90
N VAL A 41 3.73 -2.50 13.57
CA VAL A 41 2.81 -2.51 12.44
C VAL A 41 1.44 -1.97 12.85
N THR A 42 0.85 -1.11 12.03
CA THR A 42 -0.54 -0.65 12.16
C THR A 42 -1.29 -1.03 10.90
N LEU A 43 -2.39 -1.77 11.04
CA LEU A 43 -3.23 -2.16 9.92
C LEU A 43 -4.43 -1.21 9.81
N ILE A 44 -4.60 -0.59 8.64
CA ILE A 44 -5.76 0.24 8.31
C ILE A 44 -6.49 -0.43 7.15
N ILE A 45 -7.72 -0.86 7.42
CA ILE A 45 -8.57 -1.55 6.44
C ILE A 45 -9.65 -0.57 5.95
N PHE A 46 -9.83 -0.52 4.64
CA PHE A 46 -10.85 0.26 3.96
C PHE A 46 -11.81 -0.66 3.20
N PRO A 47 -13.13 -0.41 3.25
CA PRO A 47 -14.06 -1.07 2.35
C PRO A 47 -13.93 -0.46 0.96
N THR A 48 -13.47 -1.25 -0.01
CA THR A 48 -13.29 -0.85 -1.40
C THR A 48 -14.28 -1.60 -2.30
N THR A 49 -14.58 -1.04 -3.46
CA THR A 49 -15.34 -1.73 -4.50
C THR A 49 -14.42 -2.56 -5.39
N LYS A 50 -14.98 -3.48 -6.18
CA LYS A 50 -14.21 -4.23 -7.17
C LYS A 50 -13.54 -3.31 -8.20
N GLU A 51 -14.20 -2.20 -8.56
CA GLU A 51 -13.66 -1.21 -9.48
C GLU A 51 -12.48 -0.47 -8.86
N ASP A 52 -12.60 -0.04 -7.59
CA ASP A 52 -11.49 0.59 -6.86
C ASP A 52 -10.26 -0.34 -6.82
N GLU A 53 -10.46 -1.60 -6.47
CA GLU A 53 -9.38 -2.60 -6.40
C GLU A 53 -8.72 -2.85 -7.77
N GLN A 54 -9.51 -2.85 -8.86
CA GLN A 54 -8.99 -2.97 -10.21
C GLN A 54 -8.14 -1.76 -10.61
N THR A 55 -8.61 -0.54 -10.33
CA THR A 55 -7.84 0.68 -10.62
C THR A 55 -6.58 0.75 -9.78
N ILE A 56 -6.65 0.40 -8.48
CA ILE A 56 -5.48 0.31 -7.60
C ILE A 56 -4.48 -0.68 -8.18
N ALA A 57 -4.94 -1.84 -8.64
CA ALA A 57 -4.07 -2.84 -9.23
C ALA A 57 -3.36 -2.33 -10.48
N THR A 58 -4.08 -1.73 -11.42
CA THR A 58 -3.50 -1.10 -12.61
C THR A 58 -2.47 -0.03 -12.23
N ASN A 59 -2.79 0.82 -11.25
CA ASN A 59 -1.88 1.87 -10.81
C ASN A 59 -0.60 1.31 -10.18
N MET A 60 -0.66 0.17 -9.47
CA MET A 60 0.53 -0.49 -8.92
C MET A 60 1.47 -0.93 -10.06
N GLU A 61 0.92 -1.60 -11.07
CA GLU A 61 1.66 -2.08 -12.25
C GLU A 61 2.32 -0.93 -13.01
N GLU A 62 1.56 0.12 -13.31
CA GLU A 62 2.06 1.29 -14.05
C GLU A 62 3.11 2.07 -13.27
N ARG A 63 2.94 2.15 -11.94
CA ARG A 63 3.81 2.94 -11.08
C ARG A 63 5.19 2.29 -10.91
N GLY A 64 5.22 0.97 -10.83
CA GLY A 64 6.45 0.23 -10.62
C GLY A 64 7.00 0.29 -9.20
N GLY A 65 8.11 -0.40 -8.99
CA GLY A 65 8.92 -0.30 -7.77
C GLY A 65 9.53 1.09 -7.57
N GLN A 66 10.15 1.28 -6.41
CA GLN A 66 10.67 2.57 -5.97
C GLN A 66 11.91 2.43 -5.08
N ILE A 67 12.81 3.43 -5.15
CA ILE A 67 13.97 3.47 -4.28
C ILE A 67 13.59 3.81 -2.82
N GLY A 68 14.44 3.38 -1.89
CA GLY A 68 14.27 3.63 -0.46
C GLY A 68 14.02 5.10 -0.14
N GLY A 69 13.13 5.35 0.83
CA GLY A 69 12.72 6.70 1.26
C GLY A 69 11.51 7.28 0.52
N TYR A 70 11.05 6.65 -0.56
CA TYR A 70 9.91 7.13 -1.37
C TYR A 70 8.67 6.22 -1.30
N CYS A 71 8.62 5.28 -0.36
CA CYS A 71 7.49 4.36 -0.19
C CYS A 71 6.15 5.08 0.03
N ALA A 72 6.11 6.10 0.89
CA ALA A 72 4.90 6.88 1.14
C ALA A 72 4.40 7.58 -0.13
N TYR A 73 5.33 8.10 -0.95
CA TYR A 73 5.00 8.75 -2.22
C TYR A 73 4.41 7.75 -3.20
N ALA A 74 5.04 6.57 -3.35
CA ALA A 74 4.58 5.51 -4.22
C ALA A 74 3.19 5.01 -3.81
N VAL A 75 2.99 4.63 -2.53
CA VAL A 75 1.70 4.15 -2.02
C VAL A 75 0.61 5.20 -2.20
N SER A 76 0.86 6.45 -1.77
CA SER A 76 -0.14 7.50 -1.91
C SER A 76 -0.49 7.80 -3.36
N SER A 77 0.48 7.79 -4.28
CA SER A 77 0.22 8.00 -5.71
C SER A 77 -0.62 6.90 -6.35
N VAL A 78 -0.52 5.66 -5.85
CA VAL A 78 -1.29 4.52 -6.38
C VAL A 78 -2.77 4.60 -6.02
N VAL A 79 -3.08 5.08 -4.82
CA VAL A 79 -4.47 5.09 -4.32
C VAL A 79 -5.15 6.46 -4.44
N ASP A 80 -4.39 7.55 -4.62
CA ASP A 80 -4.97 8.90 -4.70
C ASP A 80 -6.01 9.03 -5.81
N GLY A 81 -7.10 9.75 -5.53
CA GLY A 81 -8.19 9.93 -6.49
C GLY A 81 -9.20 8.78 -6.55
N ILE A 82 -8.94 7.62 -5.93
CA ILE A 82 -9.78 6.41 -6.05
C ILE A 82 -10.74 6.29 -4.87
N GLY A 83 -12.05 6.15 -5.13
CA GLY A 83 -13.07 5.87 -4.12
C GLY A 83 -12.96 6.73 -2.85
N LEU A 84 -12.68 6.09 -1.72
CA LEU A 84 -12.54 6.72 -0.40
C LEU A 84 -11.25 7.57 -0.26
N PHE A 85 -10.33 7.45 -1.21
CA PHE A 85 -9.07 8.17 -1.29
C PHE A 85 -9.12 9.34 -2.27
N LYS A 86 -10.31 9.73 -2.78
CA LYS A 86 -10.47 10.82 -3.77
C LYS A 86 -9.79 12.15 -3.43
N ASN A 87 -9.58 12.41 -2.14
CA ASN A 87 -8.96 13.62 -1.61
C ASN A 87 -7.72 13.30 -0.77
N LEU A 88 -7.11 12.12 -0.93
CA LEU A 88 -5.97 11.70 -0.11
C LEU A 88 -4.76 12.60 -0.39
N GLY A 89 -4.52 12.92 -1.66
CA GLY A 89 -3.33 13.60 -2.14
C GLY A 89 -2.08 12.73 -2.04
N VAL A 90 -0.97 13.29 -2.51
CA VAL A 90 0.32 12.61 -2.54
C VAL A 90 1.19 13.02 -1.35
N HIS A 91 1.73 12.02 -0.64
CA HIS A 91 2.47 12.21 0.61
C HIS A 91 3.89 11.69 0.51
N ARG A 92 4.89 12.54 0.81
CA ARG A 92 6.31 12.13 0.79
C ARG A 92 6.79 11.52 2.11
N LEU A 93 6.07 11.76 3.20
CA LEU A 93 6.46 11.32 4.54
C LEU A 93 5.46 10.27 5.06
N PRO A 94 5.93 9.10 5.55
CA PRO A 94 5.06 8.04 6.07
C PRO A 94 4.10 8.52 7.17
N GLY A 95 4.57 9.39 8.07
CA GLY A 95 3.75 9.94 9.15
C GLY A 95 2.57 10.78 8.67
N ASN A 96 2.74 11.52 7.58
CA ASN A 96 1.65 12.33 6.99
C ASN A 96 0.63 11.44 6.28
N LEU A 97 1.11 10.44 5.53
CA LEU A 97 0.24 9.45 4.89
C LEU A 97 -0.60 8.70 5.94
N ASN A 98 0.01 8.23 7.02
CA ASN A 98 -0.70 7.53 8.09
C ASN A 98 -1.80 8.40 8.73
N LYS A 99 -1.51 9.68 9.00
CA LYS A 99 -2.50 10.64 9.52
C LYS A 99 -3.68 10.82 8.55
N ALA A 100 -3.39 10.96 7.25
CA ALA A 100 -4.41 11.13 6.23
C ALA A 100 -5.31 9.88 6.11
N LEU A 101 -4.71 8.69 6.02
CA LEU A 101 -5.44 7.41 5.97
C LEU A 101 -6.29 7.19 7.22
N THR A 102 -5.73 7.44 8.40
CA THR A 102 -6.48 7.33 9.67
C THR A 102 -7.66 8.28 9.72
N ALA A 103 -7.51 9.51 9.23
CA ALA A 103 -8.60 10.47 9.15
C ALA A 103 -9.71 9.98 8.20
N SER A 104 -9.35 9.48 7.01
CA SER A 104 -10.29 8.87 6.07
C SER A 104 -11.04 7.69 6.70
N GLN A 105 -10.35 6.84 7.46
CA GLN A 105 -10.97 5.69 8.11
C GLN A 105 -12.04 6.09 9.14
N ARG A 106 -11.82 7.18 9.88
CA ARG A 106 -12.81 7.68 10.86
C ARG A 106 -14.06 8.23 10.20
N ASN A 107 -13.93 8.82 9.01
CA ASN A 107 -15.07 9.37 8.27
C ASN A 107 -16.00 8.29 7.71
N ILE A 108 -15.51 7.05 7.56
CA ILE A 108 -16.31 5.90 7.12
C ILE A 108 -17.17 5.33 8.27
N LYS A 109 -16.70 5.47 9.52
CA LYS A 109 -17.37 4.92 10.71
C LYS A 109 -18.45 5.85 11.30
N ARG A 110 -18.70 7.01 10.70
CA ARG A 110 -19.72 7.99 11.11
C ARG A 110 -20.89 7.93 10.16
#